data_AF-A0A0W0VUI7-F1
#
_entry.id   AF-A0A0W0VUI7-F1
#
_cell.length_a   1.000
_cell.length_b   1.000
_cell.length_c   1.000
_cell.angle_alpha   90.00
_cell.angle_beta   90.00
_cell.angle_gamma   90.00
#
_symmetry.space_group_name_H-M   'P 1'
#
loop_
_entity.id
_entity.type
_entity.pdbx_description
1 polymer ?
#
loop_
_entity_poly.entity_id
_entity_poly.type
_entity_poly.pdbx_seq_one_letter_code
_entity_poly.pdbx_strand_id
1 'polypeptide(L)'
;MLETIHTFLSHLVVSFDQILVDKSSYLNFIQVYTTSNPFEKNYLISKLHHSTTIPIIELKTLFSLSFPESRDNEAINKLSIQLTETLIPQVKRFKRRAHAILPKIDELSLSDNEWLLLTCQFQSHKRKFLSSAYLIEQISQLRNIDYDQLIIELKKELPHRRARKITKNESTNDSKLRPKKRRKINDDEPNWFVMDSETDCSPALSILLQEKGVRQRPLTPATPVKGYSKVCKTPEKGTRHYCLYESKVSLFKPLTPIKSKKNPKGMLDTSLSKKSKIYRELPILDYERPHPIHFKATKTSIEACQGKKRRISQKQLTHASCREVFIAHGDDFAIEMSGNKFHWSHLIAYFLGGEQNKKNIVPATAASNYNTLELVEEFVAEKLRNEECKSIDIVASPVWTNEESLIPDELVFNLSWKESNELGEILNKEETIYINPRSHTRITSTMRQSIELIRTFDESMEEFTFKR
;
A
#
# COMPACT_ATOMS: atom_id res chain seq x y z
N MET A 1 -2.29 -24.31 12.34
CA MET A 1 -3.60 -24.67 11.75
C MET A 1 -4.30 -23.48 11.10
N LEU A 2 -4.45 -22.33 11.76
CA LEU A 2 -4.93 -21.09 11.12
C LEU A 2 -4.09 -20.62 9.92
N GLU A 3 -2.76 -20.76 9.99
CA GLU A 3 -1.86 -20.47 8.87
C GLU A 3 -2.08 -21.45 7.69
N THR A 4 -2.23 -22.74 7.98
CA THR A 4 -2.64 -23.78 7.00
C THR A 4 -3.98 -23.45 6.35
N ILE A 5 -4.95 -23.00 7.14
CA ILE A 5 -6.26 -22.53 6.67
C ILE A 5 -6.09 -21.29 5.79
N HIS A 6 -5.19 -20.37 6.12
CA HIS A 6 -4.92 -19.17 5.33
C HIS A 6 -4.23 -19.45 4.00
N THR A 7 -3.16 -20.25 4.01
CA THR A 7 -2.47 -20.73 2.81
C THR A 7 -3.45 -21.47 1.90
N PHE A 8 -4.25 -22.35 2.50
CA PHE A 8 -5.28 -23.09 1.79
C PHE A 8 -6.37 -22.16 1.22
N LEU A 9 -6.91 -21.22 2.01
CA LEU A 9 -7.89 -20.22 1.55
C LEU A 9 -7.33 -19.33 0.44
N SER A 10 -6.04 -18.99 0.47
CA SER A 10 -5.39 -18.23 -0.62
C SER A 10 -5.26 -19.04 -1.91
N HIS A 11 -5.05 -20.35 -1.85
CA HIS A 11 -5.13 -21.24 -3.01
C HIS A 11 -6.58 -21.40 -3.50
N LEU A 12 -7.52 -21.48 -2.56
CA LEU A 12 -8.96 -21.63 -2.77
C LEU A 12 -9.61 -20.46 -3.54
N VAL A 13 -9.19 -19.23 -3.23
CA VAL A 13 -9.66 -18.00 -3.89
C VAL A 13 -9.29 -17.99 -5.38
N VAL A 14 -8.28 -18.76 -5.78
CA VAL A 14 -7.82 -18.88 -7.17
C VAL A 14 -8.61 -19.97 -7.94
N SER A 15 -9.19 -20.98 -7.26
CA SER A 15 -9.82 -22.12 -7.94
C SER A 15 -10.91 -22.83 -7.13
N PHE A 16 -11.94 -22.12 -6.68
CA PHE A 16 -13.07 -22.72 -5.96
C PHE A 16 -13.72 -23.92 -6.70
N ASP A 17 -13.77 -23.86 -8.03
CA ASP A 17 -14.30 -24.95 -8.86
C ASP A 17 -13.38 -26.18 -8.92
N GLN A 18 -12.06 -26.04 -8.67
CA GLN A 18 -11.18 -27.20 -8.50
C GLN A 18 -11.47 -27.96 -7.20
N ILE A 19 -12.17 -27.39 -6.22
CA ILE A 19 -12.54 -28.16 -5.02
C ILE A 19 -13.81 -28.98 -5.24
N LEU A 20 -14.68 -28.60 -6.16
CA LEU A 20 -15.83 -29.43 -6.53
C LEU A 20 -15.48 -30.43 -7.65
N VAL A 21 -14.41 -30.17 -8.42
CA VAL A 21 -13.98 -30.98 -9.59
C VAL A 21 -12.71 -31.82 -9.31
N ASP A 22 -11.75 -31.31 -8.54
CA ASP A 22 -10.55 -32.03 -8.09
C ASP A 22 -10.74 -32.59 -6.68
N LYS A 23 -10.94 -33.92 -6.67
CA LYS A 23 -11.12 -34.75 -5.49
C LYS A 23 -10.01 -34.58 -4.45
N SER A 24 -8.77 -34.27 -4.86
CA SER A 24 -7.64 -34.15 -3.93
C SER A 24 -7.71 -32.86 -3.10
N SER A 25 -8.07 -31.74 -3.72
CA SER A 25 -8.30 -30.45 -3.06
C SER A 25 -9.51 -30.50 -2.13
N TYR A 26 -10.58 -31.18 -2.53
CA TYR A 26 -11.75 -31.45 -1.66
C TYR A 26 -11.39 -32.28 -0.43
N LEU A 27 -10.65 -33.38 -0.61
CA LEU A 27 -10.26 -34.26 0.50
C LEU A 27 -9.32 -33.55 1.48
N ASN A 28 -8.37 -32.76 0.98
CA ASN A 28 -7.52 -31.91 1.83
C ASN A 28 -8.35 -30.90 2.62
N PHE A 29 -9.40 -30.32 2.01
CA PHE A 29 -10.27 -29.39 2.70
C PHE A 29 -11.08 -30.04 3.81
N ILE A 30 -11.68 -31.19 3.54
CA ILE A 30 -12.41 -31.98 4.54
C ILE A 30 -11.45 -32.39 5.65
N GLN A 31 -10.21 -32.77 5.34
CA GLN A 31 -9.19 -33.08 6.35
C GLN A 31 -8.90 -31.86 7.25
N VAL A 32 -8.65 -30.67 6.68
CA VAL A 32 -8.41 -29.45 7.46
C VAL A 32 -9.65 -29.09 8.30
N TYR A 33 -10.84 -29.15 7.71
CA TYR A 33 -12.10 -28.84 8.41
C TYR A 33 -12.36 -29.83 9.56
N THR A 34 -12.11 -31.13 9.37
CA THR A 34 -12.36 -32.16 10.38
C THR A 34 -11.42 -32.07 11.57
N THR A 35 -10.13 -31.79 11.33
CA THR A 35 -9.12 -31.62 12.38
C THR A 35 -9.19 -30.27 13.09
N SER A 36 -9.94 -29.31 12.54
CA SER A 36 -10.10 -27.96 13.10
C SER A 36 -11.01 -27.94 14.33
N ASN A 37 -10.71 -27.05 15.28
CA ASN A 37 -11.57 -26.79 16.42
C ASN A 37 -12.83 -25.99 16.01
N PRO A 38 -13.86 -25.86 16.87
CA PRO A 38 -15.11 -25.16 16.51
C PRO A 38 -14.93 -23.69 16.07
N PHE A 39 -13.94 -22.98 16.60
CA PHE A 39 -13.63 -21.61 16.20
C PHE A 39 -13.07 -21.58 14.77
N GLU A 40 -12.10 -22.44 14.48
CA GLU A 40 -11.47 -22.58 13.17
C GLU A 40 -12.46 -23.04 12.09
N LYS A 41 -13.37 -23.97 12.42
CA LYS A 41 -14.47 -24.41 11.54
C LYS A 41 -15.39 -23.25 11.15
N ASN A 42 -15.81 -22.45 12.14
CA ASN A 42 -16.65 -21.28 11.89
C ASN A 42 -15.90 -20.19 11.11
N TYR A 43 -14.59 -20.02 11.37
CA TYR A 43 -13.75 -19.10 10.62
C TYR A 43 -13.62 -19.52 9.14
N LEU A 44 -13.36 -20.80 8.88
CA LEU A 44 -13.26 -21.38 7.55
C LEU A 44 -14.57 -21.21 6.77
N ILE A 45 -15.70 -21.56 7.38
CA ILE A 45 -17.04 -21.40 6.78
C ILE A 45 -17.35 -19.92 6.54
N SER A 46 -17.03 -19.05 7.48
CA SER A 46 -17.26 -17.61 7.32
C SER A 46 -16.42 -17.05 6.17
N LYS A 47 -15.15 -17.45 6.07
CA LYS A 47 -14.27 -17.05 4.96
C LYS A 47 -14.76 -17.59 3.62
N LEU A 48 -15.13 -18.86 3.56
CA LEU A 48 -15.77 -19.44 2.38
C LEU A 48 -17.05 -18.72 2.00
N HIS A 49 -17.93 -18.41 2.95
CA HIS A 49 -19.14 -17.64 2.71
C HIS A 49 -18.83 -16.27 2.11
N HIS A 50 -17.82 -15.58 2.63
CA HIS A 50 -17.41 -14.27 2.10
C HIS A 50 -16.82 -14.38 0.68
N SER A 51 -16.08 -15.45 0.40
CA SER A 51 -15.44 -15.67 -0.90
C SER A 51 -16.43 -16.19 -1.97
N THR A 52 -17.43 -16.98 -1.59
CA THR A 52 -18.29 -17.75 -2.52
C THR A 52 -19.74 -17.29 -2.52
N THR A 53 -20.14 -16.47 -1.53
CA THR A 53 -21.52 -16.04 -1.27
C THR A 53 -22.52 -17.14 -0.93
N ILE A 54 -22.08 -18.41 -0.83
CA ILE A 54 -22.90 -19.54 -0.41
C ILE A 54 -23.33 -19.32 1.05
N PRO A 55 -24.62 -19.33 1.39
CA PRO A 55 -25.10 -19.17 2.75
C PRO A 55 -24.33 -20.04 3.75
N ILE A 56 -23.99 -19.46 4.90
CA ILE A 56 -23.27 -20.17 5.99
C ILE A 56 -23.98 -21.47 6.37
N ILE A 57 -25.32 -21.47 6.33
CA ILE A 57 -26.13 -22.67 6.60
C ILE A 57 -25.87 -23.75 5.56
N GLU A 58 -25.85 -23.41 4.27
CA GLU A 58 -25.57 -24.36 3.18
C GLU A 58 -24.14 -24.88 3.23
N LEU A 59 -23.15 -24.03 3.53
CA LEU A 59 -21.77 -24.46 3.76
C LEU A 59 -21.67 -25.40 4.97
N LYS A 60 -22.32 -25.05 6.09
CA LYS A 60 -22.38 -25.93 7.28
C LYS A 60 -23.00 -27.28 6.94
N THR A 61 -24.12 -27.28 6.22
CA THR A 61 -24.81 -28.49 5.77
C THR A 61 -23.93 -29.33 4.85
N LEU A 62 -23.28 -28.70 3.86
CA LEU A 62 -22.37 -29.35 2.92
C LEU A 62 -21.23 -30.05 3.67
N PHE A 63 -20.59 -29.38 4.63
CA PHE A 63 -19.50 -29.96 5.39
C PHE A 63 -19.95 -30.93 6.49
N SER A 64 -21.18 -30.82 7.01
CA SER A 64 -21.76 -31.81 7.93
C SER A 64 -22.21 -33.10 7.21
N LEU A 65 -22.50 -33.04 5.91
CA LEU A 65 -22.86 -34.20 5.09
C LEU A 65 -21.64 -34.89 4.46
N SER A 66 -20.49 -34.23 4.45
CA SER A 66 -19.23 -34.74 3.87
C SER A 66 -18.49 -35.75 4.77
N PHE A 67 -19.14 -36.26 5.81
CA PHE A 67 -18.64 -37.33 6.67
C PHE A 67 -19.27 -38.67 6.21
N PRO A 68 -18.49 -39.63 5.70
CA PRO A 68 -19.05 -40.94 5.43
C PRO A 68 -18.35 -42.03 6.23
N GLU A 69 -19.08 -42.64 7.16
CA GLU A 69 -19.15 -44.11 7.09
C GLU A 69 -20.10 -44.57 5.97
N SER A 70 -20.93 -43.67 5.38
CA SER A 70 -21.76 -43.99 4.22
C SER A 70 -21.37 -43.17 2.98
N ARG A 71 -20.87 -43.88 1.95
CA ARG A 71 -20.50 -43.41 0.60
C ARG A 71 -21.65 -42.73 -0.16
N ASP A 72 -22.18 -41.62 0.30
CA ASP A 72 -23.32 -40.98 -0.35
C ASP A 72 -22.89 -39.91 -1.36
N ASN A 73 -22.29 -40.38 -2.47
CA ASN A 73 -21.99 -39.56 -3.65
C ASN A 73 -23.25 -38.84 -4.17
N GLU A 74 -24.45 -39.32 -3.84
CA GLU A 74 -25.72 -38.73 -4.24
C GLU A 74 -26.01 -37.40 -3.50
N ALA A 75 -25.65 -37.28 -2.22
CA ALA A 75 -25.84 -36.04 -1.46
C ALA A 75 -24.88 -34.93 -1.90
N ILE A 76 -23.61 -35.28 -2.17
CA ILE A 76 -22.60 -34.37 -2.73
C ILE A 76 -23.00 -33.93 -4.15
N ASN A 77 -23.51 -34.86 -4.98
CA ASN A 77 -24.03 -34.53 -6.31
C ASN A 77 -25.27 -33.63 -6.21
N LYS A 78 -26.23 -33.91 -5.32
CA LYS A 78 -27.42 -33.08 -5.12
C LYS A 78 -27.08 -31.66 -4.68
N LEU A 79 -26.12 -31.49 -3.77
CA LEU A 79 -25.64 -30.18 -3.33
C LEU A 79 -24.85 -29.46 -4.43
N SER A 80 -23.99 -30.15 -5.17
CA SER A 80 -23.28 -29.58 -6.32
C SER A 80 -24.26 -29.13 -7.41
N ILE A 81 -25.32 -29.90 -7.65
CA ILE A 81 -26.43 -29.55 -8.54
C ILE A 81 -27.16 -28.31 -8.01
N GLN A 82 -27.54 -28.28 -6.73
CA GLN A 82 -28.23 -27.12 -6.13
C GLN A 82 -27.39 -25.84 -6.16
N LEU A 83 -26.09 -25.95 -5.88
CA LEU A 83 -25.15 -24.83 -5.93
C LEU A 83 -25.00 -24.31 -7.36
N THR A 84 -24.91 -25.23 -8.32
CA THR A 84 -24.88 -24.94 -9.75
C THR A 84 -26.18 -24.28 -10.21
N GLU A 85 -27.34 -24.77 -9.74
CA GLU A 85 -28.67 -24.22 -10.04
C GLU A 85 -28.89 -22.82 -9.45
N THR A 86 -28.25 -22.49 -8.32
CA THR A 86 -28.34 -21.15 -7.73
C THR A 86 -27.35 -20.16 -8.34
N LEU A 87 -26.13 -20.60 -8.66
CA LEU A 87 -25.07 -19.73 -9.19
C LEU A 87 -25.24 -19.46 -10.70
N ILE A 88 -25.66 -20.46 -11.50
CA ILE A 88 -25.84 -20.29 -12.96
C ILE A 88 -26.78 -19.11 -13.30
N PRO A 89 -27.97 -18.96 -12.70
CA PRO A 89 -28.86 -17.84 -13.00
C PRO A 89 -28.23 -16.49 -12.63
N GLN A 90 -27.47 -16.44 -11.54
CA GLN A 90 -26.80 -15.22 -11.09
C GLN A 90 -25.67 -14.82 -12.04
N VAL A 91 -24.81 -15.78 -12.42
CA VAL A 91 -23.74 -15.56 -13.40
C VAL A 91 -24.33 -15.18 -14.75
N LYS A 92 -25.39 -15.84 -15.22
CA LYS A 92 -26.11 -15.47 -16.46
C LYS A 92 -26.65 -14.03 -16.40
N ARG A 93 -27.25 -13.63 -15.27
CA ARG A 93 -27.74 -12.25 -15.07
C ARG A 93 -26.58 -11.25 -15.04
N PHE A 94 -25.47 -11.61 -14.40
CA PHE A 94 -24.28 -10.78 -14.34
C PHE A 94 -23.64 -10.61 -15.73
N LYS A 95 -23.41 -11.71 -16.47
CA LYS A 95 -22.96 -11.73 -17.87
C LYS A 95 -23.80 -10.79 -18.73
N ARG A 96 -25.13 -10.93 -18.70
CA ARG A 96 -26.04 -10.03 -19.45
C ARG A 96 -25.83 -8.55 -19.13
N ARG A 97 -25.69 -8.20 -17.85
CA ARG A 97 -25.40 -6.81 -17.43
C ARG A 97 -24.02 -6.35 -17.89
N ALA A 98 -23.03 -7.23 -17.85
CA ALA A 98 -21.67 -6.97 -18.31
C ALA A 98 -21.62 -6.68 -19.82
N HIS A 99 -22.26 -7.50 -20.67
CA HIS A 99 -22.35 -7.22 -22.12
C HIS A 99 -23.06 -5.89 -22.40
N ALA A 100 -24.08 -5.53 -21.62
CA ALA A 100 -24.80 -4.27 -21.80
C ALA A 100 -23.92 -3.03 -21.55
N ILE A 101 -22.96 -3.10 -20.63
CA ILE A 101 -22.08 -1.97 -20.27
C ILE A 101 -20.71 -2.03 -20.95
N LEU A 102 -20.29 -3.21 -21.40
CA LEU A 102 -19.02 -3.48 -22.07
C LEU A 102 -19.24 -4.47 -23.23
N PRO A 103 -19.76 -4.01 -24.39
CA PRO A 103 -20.20 -4.90 -25.47
C PRO A 103 -19.09 -5.77 -26.08
N LYS A 104 -17.83 -5.34 -26.00
CA LYS A 104 -16.65 -6.06 -26.52
C LYS A 104 -16.03 -7.02 -25.50
N ILE A 105 -16.69 -7.27 -24.37
CA ILE A 105 -16.13 -8.14 -23.33
C ILE A 105 -15.89 -9.57 -23.81
N ASP A 106 -16.62 -10.03 -24.84
CA ASP A 106 -16.39 -11.32 -25.49
C ASP A 106 -15.00 -11.43 -26.13
N GLU A 107 -14.40 -10.33 -26.58
CA GLU A 107 -13.04 -10.31 -27.16
C GLU A 107 -11.98 -10.74 -26.14
N LEU A 108 -12.27 -10.60 -24.85
CA LEU A 108 -11.38 -11.05 -23.78
C LEU A 108 -11.42 -12.57 -23.55
N SER A 109 -12.39 -13.29 -24.12
CA SER A 109 -12.55 -14.73 -23.91
C SER A 109 -12.51 -15.13 -22.42
N LEU A 110 -13.31 -14.45 -21.59
CA LEU A 110 -13.40 -14.74 -20.16
C LEU A 110 -13.93 -16.17 -19.94
N SER A 111 -13.19 -16.98 -19.20
CA SER A 111 -13.63 -18.34 -18.81
C SER A 111 -14.81 -18.29 -17.86
N ASP A 112 -15.56 -19.39 -17.74
CA ASP A 112 -16.70 -19.46 -16.81
C ASP A 112 -16.28 -19.22 -15.36
N ASN A 113 -15.07 -19.63 -14.97
CA ASN A 113 -14.49 -19.37 -13.65
C ASN A 113 -14.28 -17.87 -13.43
N GLU A 114 -13.74 -17.16 -14.42
CA GLU A 114 -13.53 -15.71 -14.32
C GLU A 114 -14.86 -14.98 -14.17
N TRP A 115 -15.90 -15.42 -14.89
CA TRP A 115 -17.24 -14.87 -14.77
C TRP A 115 -17.88 -15.11 -13.40
N LEU A 116 -17.66 -16.29 -12.82
CA LEU A 116 -18.11 -16.61 -11.48
C LEU A 116 -17.42 -15.71 -10.45
N LEU A 117 -16.08 -15.58 -10.52
CA LEU A 117 -15.30 -14.72 -9.62
C LEU A 117 -15.76 -13.26 -9.68
N LEU A 118 -15.96 -12.72 -10.88
CA LEU A 118 -16.49 -11.36 -11.08
C LEU A 118 -17.90 -11.20 -10.48
N THR A 119 -18.74 -12.23 -10.59
CA THR A 119 -20.10 -12.24 -10.02
C THR A 119 -20.06 -12.24 -8.49
N CYS A 120 -19.25 -13.12 -7.90
CA CYS A 120 -19.07 -13.23 -6.45
C CYS A 120 -18.48 -11.94 -5.87
N GLN A 121 -17.45 -11.37 -6.50
CA GLN A 121 -16.86 -10.07 -6.11
C GLN A 121 -17.90 -8.95 -6.16
N PHE A 122 -18.72 -8.89 -7.21
CA PHE A 122 -19.74 -7.86 -7.32
C PHE A 122 -20.79 -7.93 -6.20
N GLN A 123 -21.17 -9.15 -5.80
CA GLN A 123 -22.13 -9.39 -4.72
C GLN A 123 -21.52 -9.15 -3.33
N SER A 124 -20.30 -9.64 -3.09
CA SER A 124 -19.60 -9.47 -1.81
C SER A 124 -19.36 -7.98 -1.50
N HIS A 125 -19.08 -7.17 -2.53
CA HIS A 125 -18.94 -5.72 -2.42
C HIS A 125 -20.28 -4.97 -2.22
N LYS A 126 -21.41 -5.68 -2.17
CA LYS A 126 -22.78 -5.13 -1.97
C LYS A 126 -23.09 -3.96 -2.92
N ARG A 127 -22.59 -4.00 -4.16
CA ARG A 127 -22.79 -2.93 -5.13
C ARG A 127 -24.18 -2.99 -5.75
N LYS A 128 -24.85 -1.83 -5.81
CA LYS A 128 -26.16 -1.70 -6.46
C LYS A 128 -26.06 -1.79 -7.99
N PHE A 129 -25.03 -1.17 -8.57
CA PHE A 129 -24.88 -1.01 -10.02
C PHE A 129 -23.53 -1.52 -10.51
N LEU A 130 -23.58 -2.26 -11.62
CA LEU A 130 -22.40 -2.69 -12.36
C LEU A 130 -22.00 -1.56 -13.32
N SER A 131 -20.77 -1.08 -13.22
CA SER A 131 -20.21 -0.06 -14.11
C SER A 131 -19.05 -0.63 -14.93
N SER A 132 -18.81 -0.08 -16.12
CA SER A 132 -17.72 -0.53 -16.99
C SER A 132 -16.36 -0.39 -16.30
N ALA A 133 -16.13 0.73 -15.61
CA ALA A 133 -14.90 0.96 -14.84
C ALA A 133 -14.68 -0.10 -13.75
N TYR A 134 -15.74 -0.54 -13.06
CA TYR A 134 -15.62 -1.63 -12.10
C TYR A 134 -15.22 -2.93 -12.77
N LEU A 135 -15.90 -3.28 -13.86
CA LEU A 135 -15.68 -4.55 -14.55
C LEU A 135 -14.27 -4.65 -15.13
N ILE A 136 -13.80 -3.60 -15.80
CA ILE A 136 -12.44 -3.52 -16.35
C ILE A 136 -11.40 -3.63 -15.23
N GLU A 137 -11.63 -2.97 -14.09
CA GLU A 137 -10.73 -3.04 -12.94
C GLU A 137 -10.64 -4.46 -12.37
N GLN A 138 -11.77 -5.11 -12.15
CA GLN A 138 -11.76 -6.47 -11.61
C GLN A 138 -11.12 -7.46 -12.60
N ILE A 139 -11.32 -7.29 -13.91
CA ILE A 139 -10.66 -8.12 -14.92
C ILE A 139 -9.15 -7.86 -14.94
N SER A 140 -8.72 -6.60 -14.90
CA SER A 140 -7.30 -6.20 -14.84
C SER A 140 -6.63 -6.82 -13.61
N GLN A 141 -7.29 -6.77 -12.45
CA GLN A 141 -6.80 -7.42 -11.23
C GLN A 141 -6.76 -8.95 -11.34
N LEU A 142 -7.83 -9.55 -11.88
CA LEU A 142 -7.97 -11.00 -11.99
C LEU A 142 -6.92 -11.62 -12.93
N ARG A 143 -6.64 -10.95 -14.05
CA ARG A 143 -5.67 -11.41 -15.06
C ARG A 143 -4.27 -10.86 -14.87
N ASN A 144 -4.07 -9.93 -13.93
CA ASN A 144 -2.81 -9.22 -13.74
C ASN A 144 -2.33 -8.52 -15.04
N ILE A 145 -3.27 -7.90 -15.77
CA ILE A 145 -3.02 -7.14 -17.00
C ILE A 145 -3.14 -5.65 -16.68
N ASP A 146 -2.29 -4.81 -17.27
CA ASP A 146 -2.39 -3.37 -17.13
C ASP A 146 -3.77 -2.85 -17.59
N TYR A 147 -4.38 -2.00 -16.75
CA TYR A 147 -5.72 -1.49 -17.00
C TYR A 147 -5.78 -0.63 -18.29
N ASP A 148 -4.71 0.08 -18.65
CA ASP A 148 -4.68 0.92 -19.86
C ASP A 148 -4.61 0.06 -21.11
N GLN A 149 -3.78 -0.98 -21.08
CA GLN A 149 -3.72 -2.00 -22.11
C GLN A 149 -5.08 -2.68 -22.31
N LEU A 150 -5.73 -3.12 -21.23
CA LEU A 150 -7.06 -3.74 -21.30
C LEU A 150 -8.11 -2.80 -21.89
N ILE A 151 -8.03 -1.50 -21.58
CA ILE A 151 -8.89 -0.50 -22.22
C ILE A 151 -8.60 -0.34 -23.72
N ILE A 152 -7.33 -0.39 -24.14
CA ILE A 152 -6.96 -0.29 -25.54
C ILE A 152 -7.55 -1.49 -26.31
N GLU A 153 -7.40 -2.70 -25.77
CA GLU A 153 -7.97 -3.93 -26.32
C GLU A 153 -9.51 -3.85 -26.42
N LEU A 154 -10.17 -3.34 -25.38
CA LEU A 154 -11.63 -3.20 -25.32
C LEU A 154 -12.20 -1.99 -26.05
N LYS A 155 -11.37 -1.04 -26.49
CA LYS A 155 -11.82 0.17 -27.17
C LYS A 155 -12.23 -0.17 -28.59
N LYS A 156 -13.49 0.12 -28.91
CA LYS A 156 -13.93 0.33 -30.29
C LYS A 156 -13.13 1.50 -30.87
N GLU A 157 -12.76 1.46 -32.14
CA GLU A 157 -12.61 2.70 -32.91
C GLU A 157 -13.94 3.43 -32.77
N LEU A 158 -14.00 4.39 -31.84
CA LEU A 158 -15.17 5.23 -31.70
C LEU A 158 -15.24 6.00 -33.02
N PRO A 159 -16.36 5.99 -33.77
CA PRO A 159 -16.51 6.92 -34.88
C PRO A 159 -16.22 8.30 -34.32
N HIS A 160 -15.36 9.07 -35.00
CA HIS A 160 -14.94 10.39 -34.56
C HIS A 160 -16.14 11.15 -34.03
N ARG A 161 -16.29 11.21 -32.70
CA ARG A 161 -17.22 12.14 -32.08
C ARG A 161 -16.66 13.48 -32.48
N ARG A 162 -17.33 14.17 -33.42
CA ARG A 162 -17.09 15.58 -33.65
C ARG A 162 -17.28 16.23 -32.30
N ALA A 163 -16.17 16.50 -31.61
CA ALA A 163 -16.19 17.32 -30.42
C ALA A 163 -16.94 18.58 -30.84
N ARG A 164 -17.97 18.95 -30.06
CA ARG A 164 -18.63 20.24 -30.24
C ARG A 164 -17.50 21.26 -30.26
N LYS A 165 -17.28 21.94 -31.40
CA LYS A 165 -16.24 22.97 -31.53
C LYS A 165 -16.44 23.90 -30.35
N ILE A 166 -15.56 23.81 -29.36
CA ILE A 166 -15.38 24.91 -28.42
C ILE A 166 -14.87 26.00 -29.34
N THR A 167 -15.71 27.01 -29.55
CA THR A 167 -15.35 28.23 -30.26
C THR A 167 -14.06 28.70 -29.60
N LYS A 168 -12.95 28.56 -30.33
CA LYS A 168 -11.67 29.15 -29.93
C LYS A 168 -11.88 30.66 -29.98
N ASN A 169 -12.31 31.23 -28.86
CA ASN A 169 -11.93 32.61 -28.60
C ASN A 169 -10.46 32.55 -28.23
N GLU A 170 -9.63 32.81 -29.23
CA GLU A 170 -8.24 33.19 -29.06
C GLU A 170 -8.21 34.47 -28.21
N SER A 171 -7.93 34.31 -26.93
CA SER A 171 -7.25 35.29 -26.06
C SER A 171 -7.38 34.84 -24.61
N THR A 172 -6.48 33.96 -24.20
CA THR A 172 -5.66 34.05 -22.98
C THR A 172 -5.10 32.66 -22.68
N ASN A 173 -3.84 32.49 -23.08
CA ASN A 173 -2.91 31.65 -22.32
C ASN A 173 -2.92 32.15 -20.89
N ASP A 174 -3.77 31.55 -20.07
CA ASP A 174 -3.70 31.48 -18.61
C ASP A 174 -5.06 30.97 -18.15
N SER A 175 -5.30 29.67 -18.29
CA SER A 175 -6.17 29.03 -17.31
C SER A 175 -5.46 29.26 -15.98
N LYS A 176 -5.87 30.31 -15.25
CA LYS A 176 -5.38 30.63 -13.91
C LYS A 176 -5.50 29.34 -13.10
N LEU A 177 -4.43 28.57 -13.05
CA LEU A 177 -4.27 27.43 -12.16
C LEU A 177 -4.52 28.07 -10.81
N ARG A 178 -5.71 27.83 -10.24
CA ARG A 178 -6.02 28.30 -8.88
C ARG A 178 -4.79 27.93 -8.08
N PRO A 179 -4.06 28.90 -7.50
CA PRO A 179 -2.84 28.59 -6.80
C PRO A 179 -3.27 27.58 -5.75
N LYS A 180 -2.80 26.34 -5.88
CA LYS A 180 -2.95 25.36 -4.83
C LYS A 180 -2.26 26.04 -3.67
N LYS A 181 -3.03 26.60 -2.73
CA LYS A 181 -2.53 26.97 -1.41
C LYS A 181 -2.06 25.64 -0.81
N ARG A 182 -0.84 25.20 -1.17
CA ARG A 182 -0.05 24.28 -0.38
C ARG A 182 -0.05 24.99 0.97
N ARG A 183 -0.77 24.43 1.95
CA ARG A 183 -0.68 24.92 3.33
C ARG A 183 0.80 24.73 3.68
N LYS A 184 1.59 25.79 3.53
CA LYS A 184 2.87 25.90 4.20
C LYS A 184 2.48 25.88 5.67
N ILE A 185 2.52 24.71 6.27
CA ILE A 185 2.56 24.62 7.72
C ILE A 185 3.91 25.25 8.05
N ASN A 186 3.89 26.34 8.82
CA ASN A 186 5.13 26.89 9.35
C ASN A 186 5.71 25.83 10.29
N ASP A 187 6.66 25.06 9.78
CA ASP A 187 7.42 24.09 10.55
C ASP A 187 8.64 24.81 11.16
N ASP A 188 8.38 25.82 11.99
CA ASP A 188 9.39 26.57 12.78
C ASP A 188 9.93 25.74 13.96
N GLU A 189 9.63 24.44 13.99
CA GLU A 189 10.10 23.51 15.01
C GLU A 189 11.61 23.26 14.86
N PRO A 190 12.33 23.07 15.99
CA PRO A 190 13.77 22.88 15.97
C PRO A 190 14.16 21.59 15.27
N ASN A 191 15.37 21.56 14.72
CA ASN A 191 15.93 20.34 14.14
C ASN A 191 16.19 19.32 15.26
N TRP A 192 15.45 18.22 15.23
CA TRP A 192 15.58 17.18 16.26
C TRP A 192 16.62 16.13 15.97
N PHE A 193 17.29 16.20 14.82
CA PHE A 193 18.27 15.20 14.45
C PHE A 193 19.43 15.13 15.42
N VAL A 194 19.87 13.90 15.62
CA VAL A 194 21.11 13.54 16.29
C VAL A 194 21.92 12.71 15.30
N MET A 195 23.16 13.11 15.09
CA MET A 195 24.17 12.35 14.36
C MET A 195 25.07 11.68 15.38
N ASP A 196 25.43 10.41 15.15
CA ASP A 196 26.36 9.72 16.05
C ASP A 196 27.75 10.33 15.92
N SER A 197 28.38 10.67 17.07
CA SER A 197 29.70 11.27 17.09
C SER A 197 30.80 10.34 16.58
N GLU A 198 30.55 9.03 16.60
CA GLU A 198 31.47 8.00 16.12
C GLU A 198 31.28 7.70 14.62
N THR A 199 30.33 8.35 13.94
CA THR A 199 30.16 8.20 12.49
C THR A 199 31.37 8.80 11.77
N ASP A 200 31.92 8.07 10.81
CA ASP A 200 32.94 8.58 9.89
C ASP A 200 32.32 9.61 8.94
N CYS A 201 32.22 10.85 9.41
CA CYS A 201 31.65 11.98 8.70
C CYS A 201 32.75 13.02 8.48
N SER A 202 32.85 13.56 7.27
CA SER A 202 33.85 14.59 6.99
C SER A 202 33.70 15.78 7.95
N PRO A 203 34.80 16.41 8.40
CA PRO A 203 34.73 17.57 9.28
C PRO A 203 33.89 18.71 8.69
N ALA A 204 33.96 18.96 7.38
CA ALA A 204 33.19 20.05 6.76
C ALA A 204 31.69 19.74 6.73
N LEU A 205 31.31 18.50 6.37
CA LEU A 205 29.90 18.08 6.41
C LEU A 205 29.35 18.15 7.84
N SER A 206 30.14 17.73 8.84
CA SER A 206 29.75 17.81 10.25
C SER A 206 29.47 19.25 10.69
N ILE A 207 30.35 20.21 10.33
CA ILE A 207 30.15 21.64 10.64
C ILE A 207 28.86 22.17 10.00
N LEU A 208 28.66 21.90 8.70
CA LEU A 208 27.47 22.35 7.98
C LEU A 208 26.17 21.75 8.55
N LEU A 209 26.20 20.49 9.00
CA LEU A 209 25.07 19.85 9.66
C LEU A 209 24.78 20.48 11.03
N GLN A 210 25.81 20.82 11.81
CA GLN A 210 25.65 21.52 13.09
C GLN A 210 25.05 22.93 12.90
N GLU A 211 25.43 23.66 11.85
CA GLU A 211 24.81 24.95 11.48
C GLU A 211 23.32 24.81 11.15
N LYS A 212 22.89 23.66 10.60
CA LYS A 212 21.48 23.31 10.40
C LYS A 212 20.77 22.83 11.67
N GLY A 213 21.46 22.81 12.81
CA GLY A 213 20.94 22.41 14.11
C GLY A 213 20.96 20.91 14.39
N VAL A 214 21.67 20.11 13.58
CA VAL A 214 21.89 18.68 13.87
C VAL A 214 22.83 18.57 15.07
N ARG A 215 22.44 17.79 16.07
CA ARG A 215 23.26 17.60 17.29
C ARG A 215 24.18 16.41 17.11
N GLN A 216 25.45 16.55 17.41
CA GLN A 216 26.39 15.43 17.42
C GLN A 216 26.52 14.87 18.84
N ARG A 217 26.26 13.57 19.02
CA ARG A 217 26.36 12.89 20.32
C ARG A 217 26.70 11.41 20.12
N PRO A 218 27.42 10.78 21.05
CA PRO A 218 27.62 9.33 21.01
C PRO A 218 26.27 8.62 21.14
N LEU A 219 26.04 7.63 20.27
CA LEU A 219 24.86 6.80 20.28
C LEU A 219 25.26 5.34 20.48
N THR A 220 24.60 4.66 21.41
CA THR A 220 24.79 3.21 21.59
C THR A 220 23.57 2.48 21.05
N PRO A 221 23.74 1.36 20.33
CA PRO A 221 22.61 0.53 19.91
C PRO A 221 21.71 0.17 21.10
N ALA A 222 20.40 0.25 20.89
CA ALA A 222 19.40 -0.11 21.88
C ALA A 222 18.52 -1.22 21.31
N THR A 223 17.87 -1.99 22.19
CA THR A 223 16.89 -3.00 21.78
C THR A 223 15.81 -2.34 20.93
N PRO A 224 15.49 -2.87 19.73
CA PRO A 224 14.43 -2.37 18.89
C PRO A 224 13.12 -2.21 19.68
N VAL A 225 12.36 -1.17 19.34
CA VAL A 225 11.07 -0.89 19.96
C VAL A 225 10.00 -1.14 18.90
N LYS A 226 8.83 -1.66 19.29
CA LYS A 226 7.70 -1.84 18.36
C LYS A 226 7.48 -0.56 17.55
N GLY A 227 7.60 -0.66 16.23
CA GLY A 227 7.52 0.49 15.32
C GLY A 227 8.82 1.09 14.83
N TYR A 228 9.97 0.61 15.29
CA TYR A 228 11.29 1.11 14.90
C TYR A 228 12.31 -0.02 14.92
N SER A 229 12.86 -0.35 13.75
CA SER A 229 13.85 -1.43 13.61
C SER A 229 15.23 -1.03 14.13
N LYS A 230 15.71 0.17 13.77
CA LYS A 230 17.01 0.72 14.16
C LYS A 230 16.85 1.77 15.27
N VAL A 231 17.15 1.39 16.51
CA VAL A 231 17.03 2.25 17.69
C VAL A 231 18.38 2.38 18.39
N CYS A 232 18.75 3.61 18.75
CA CYS A 232 19.92 3.90 19.58
C CYS A 232 19.52 4.69 20.83
N LYS A 233 20.41 4.78 21.82
CA LYS A 233 20.22 5.55 23.05
C LYS A 233 21.44 6.43 23.33
N THR A 234 21.17 7.59 23.94
CA THR A 234 22.25 8.46 24.45
C THR A 234 22.79 7.94 25.79
N PRO A 235 24.10 8.12 26.09
CA PRO A 235 24.70 7.60 27.33
C PRO A 235 24.14 8.25 28.61
N GLU A 236 23.97 9.57 28.61
CA GLU A 236 23.66 10.34 29.83
C GLU A 236 22.24 10.11 30.38
N LYS A 237 21.25 10.05 29.49
CA LYS A 237 19.82 10.02 29.85
C LYS A 237 19.10 8.77 29.37
N GLY A 238 19.77 7.90 28.60
CA GLY A 238 19.15 6.73 27.99
C GLY A 238 18.04 7.07 26.98
N THR A 239 17.98 8.31 26.49
CA THR A 239 16.93 8.76 25.57
C THR A 239 17.03 7.99 24.26
N ARG A 240 15.96 7.29 23.89
CA ARG A 240 15.91 6.48 22.68
C ARG A 240 15.62 7.32 21.44
N HIS A 241 16.34 7.03 20.38
CA HIS A 241 16.21 7.64 19.06
C HIS A 241 16.10 6.53 18.01
N TYR A 242 15.35 6.75 16.94
CA TYR A 242 15.28 5.85 15.80
C TYR A 242 16.01 6.46 14.59
N CYS A 243 16.60 5.60 13.77
CA CYS A 243 17.19 6.03 12.50
C CYS A 243 16.07 6.46 11.54
N LEU A 244 16.12 7.69 11.03
CA LEU A 244 15.19 8.15 9.98
C LEU A 244 15.84 8.05 8.59
N TYR A 245 17.13 8.34 8.51
CA TYR A 245 17.89 8.46 7.27
C TYR A 245 19.27 7.84 7.46
N GLU A 246 19.70 7.06 6.47
CA GLU A 246 20.98 6.36 6.47
C GLU A 246 21.56 6.40 5.05
N SER A 247 22.74 6.98 4.91
CA SER A 247 23.57 6.94 3.71
C SER A 247 25.03 6.92 4.18
N LYS A 248 25.88 7.79 3.67
CA LYS A 248 27.21 8.07 4.24
C LYS A 248 27.16 8.45 5.72
N VAL A 249 26.09 9.13 6.13
CA VAL A 249 25.82 9.56 7.51
C VAL A 249 24.43 9.08 7.91
N SER A 250 24.29 8.70 9.17
CA SER A 250 22.99 8.34 9.76
C SER A 250 22.41 9.49 10.60
N LEU A 251 21.14 9.82 10.37
CA LEU A 251 20.40 10.81 11.14
C LEU A 251 19.31 10.14 11.98
N PHE A 252 19.38 10.36 13.29
CA PHE A 252 18.48 9.78 14.28
C PHE A 252 17.52 10.83 14.84
N LYS A 253 16.27 10.45 15.05
CA LYS A 253 15.22 11.30 15.66
C LYS A 253 14.70 10.67 16.95
N PRO A 254 14.30 11.43 17.98
CA PRO A 254 13.61 10.87 19.15
C PRO A 254 12.40 10.01 18.76
N LEU A 255 12.16 8.93 19.51
CA LEU A 255 10.97 8.09 19.29
C LEU A 255 9.67 8.91 19.39
N THR A 256 8.70 8.64 18.51
CA THR A 256 7.37 9.25 18.66
C THR A 256 6.68 8.63 19.88
N PRO A 257 6.19 9.39 20.87
CA PRO A 257 5.50 8.80 22.00
C PRO A 257 4.19 8.14 21.56
N ILE A 258 3.72 7.12 22.30
CA ILE A 258 2.38 6.58 22.10
C ILE A 258 1.35 7.69 22.38
N LYS A 259 0.32 7.76 21.54
CA LYS A 259 -0.73 8.75 21.65
C LYS A 259 -1.43 8.64 23.01
N SER A 260 -1.64 9.79 23.64
CA SER A 260 -2.32 9.91 24.94
C SER A 260 -2.96 11.27 25.06
N LYS A 261 -3.73 11.52 26.14
CA LYS A 261 -4.26 12.87 26.44
C LYS A 261 -3.15 13.94 26.50
N LYS A 262 -1.96 13.57 26.98
CA LYS A 262 -0.78 14.46 27.04
C LYS A 262 -0.08 14.61 25.68
N ASN A 263 -0.16 13.59 24.82
CA ASN A 263 0.49 13.55 23.51
C ASN A 263 -0.53 13.22 22.40
N PRO A 264 -1.43 14.15 22.04
CA PRO A 264 -2.48 13.89 21.04
C PRO A 264 -1.94 13.69 19.62
N LYS A 265 -0.68 14.11 19.36
CA LYS A 265 0.06 13.90 18.09
C LYS A 265 1.07 12.73 18.17
N GLY A 266 0.93 11.83 19.14
CA GLY A 266 1.75 10.63 19.24
C GLY A 266 1.46 9.60 18.14
N MET A 267 2.10 8.44 18.20
CA MET A 267 1.81 7.32 17.30
C MET A 267 0.66 6.45 17.82
N LEU A 268 -0.07 5.82 16.89
CA LEU A 268 -1.08 4.81 17.21
C LEU A 268 -0.42 3.56 17.80
N ASP A 269 -0.99 3.03 18.89
CA ASP A 269 -0.62 1.72 19.42
C ASP A 269 -1.44 0.61 18.75
N THR A 270 -0.76 -0.33 18.08
CA THR A 270 -1.38 -1.48 17.42
C THR A 270 -1.09 -2.80 18.15
N SER A 271 -0.58 -2.74 19.38
CA SER A 271 -0.17 -3.91 20.16
C SER A 271 -1.32 -4.85 20.51
N LEU A 272 -2.53 -4.31 20.68
CA LEU A 272 -3.75 -5.06 21.03
C LEU A 272 -4.66 -5.32 19.82
N SER A 273 -4.24 -4.94 18.61
CA SER A 273 -5.04 -5.12 17.40
C SER A 273 -5.20 -6.60 17.06
N LYS A 274 -6.43 -7.01 16.71
CA LYS A 274 -6.77 -8.36 16.25
C LYS A 274 -7.40 -8.27 14.86
N LYS A 275 -6.85 -8.99 13.89
CA LYS A 275 -7.31 -8.99 12.50
C LYS A 275 -8.77 -9.39 12.42
N SER A 276 -9.16 -10.43 13.18
CA SER A 276 -10.54 -10.90 13.28
C SER A 276 -11.52 -9.84 13.78
N LYS A 277 -11.12 -9.03 14.77
CA LYS A 277 -11.94 -7.90 15.26
C LYS A 277 -12.11 -6.83 14.18
N ILE A 278 -11.03 -6.49 13.48
CA ILE A 278 -11.03 -5.47 12.42
C ILE A 278 -11.97 -5.87 11.28
N TYR A 279 -11.90 -7.11 10.77
CA TYR A 279 -12.82 -7.56 9.71
C TYR A 279 -14.26 -7.73 10.20
N ARG A 280 -14.49 -7.95 11.50
CA ARG A 280 -15.85 -7.94 12.06
C ARG A 280 -16.45 -6.53 12.06
N GLU A 281 -15.65 -5.51 12.37
CA GLU A 281 -16.06 -4.10 12.34
C GLU A 281 -16.14 -3.54 10.92
N LEU A 282 -15.29 -4.04 10.01
CA LEU A 282 -15.20 -3.65 8.61
C LEU A 282 -15.37 -4.87 7.69
N PRO A 283 -16.58 -5.44 7.59
CA PRO A 283 -16.81 -6.69 6.85
C PRO A 283 -16.63 -6.55 5.34
N ILE A 284 -16.71 -5.33 4.81
CA ILE A 284 -16.50 -5.04 3.38
C ILE A 284 -15.05 -4.67 3.06
N LEU A 285 -14.15 -4.61 4.04
CA LEU A 285 -12.74 -4.27 3.82
C LEU A 285 -12.09 -5.33 2.94
N ASP A 286 -11.65 -4.91 1.77
CA ASP A 286 -10.88 -5.72 0.85
C ASP A 286 -9.44 -5.19 0.84
N TYR A 287 -8.65 -5.74 1.75
CA TYR A 287 -7.28 -5.34 1.94
C TYR A 287 -6.44 -6.52 2.39
N GLU A 288 -5.31 -6.68 1.74
CA GLU A 288 -4.27 -7.63 2.11
C GLU A 288 -2.97 -6.86 2.32
N ARG A 289 -2.11 -7.38 3.19
CA ARG A 289 -0.84 -6.73 3.47
C ARG A 289 0.02 -6.75 2.21
N PRO A 290 0.47 -5.60 1.73
CA PRO A 290 1.38 -5.56 0.61
C PRO A 290 2.75 -6.13 1.00
N HIS A 291 3.39 -6.77 0.02
CA HIS A 291 4.76 -7.23 0.10
C HIS A 291 5.71 -6.10 -0.34
N PRO A 292 7.04 -6.25 -0.13
CA PRO A 292 8.01 -5.33 -0.69
C PRO A 292 7.82 -5.12 -2.19
N ILE A 293 7.83 -3.86 -2.62
CA ILE A 293 7.75 -3.49 -4.04
C ILE A 293 9.10 -3.02 -4.51
N HIS A 294 9.55 -3.61 -5.61
CA HIS A 294 10.74 -3.20 -6.34
C HIS A 294 10.25 -2.41 -7.57
N PHE A 295 10.72 -1.18 -7.72
CA PHE A 295 10.30 -0.29 -8.80
C PHE A 295 11.47 0.53 -9.31
N LYS A 296 11.60 0.62 -10.63
CA LYS A 296 12.61 1.45 -11.28
C LYS A 296 11.96 2.72 -11.83
N ALA A 297 12.17 3.83 -11.14
CA ALA A 297 11.68 5.13 -11.58
C ALA A 297 12.55 5.68 -12.70
N THR A 298 11.93 6.21 -13.75
CA THR A 298 12.60 6.86 -14.88
C THR A 298 11.91 8.17 -15.21
N LYS A 299 12.59 9.06 -15.94
CA LYS A 299 11.94 10.28 -16.47
C LYS A 299 10.69 9.93 -17.31
N THR A 300 10.79 8.88 -18.12
CA THR A 300 9.68 8.39 -18.96
C THR A 300 8.49 7.90 -18.14
N SER A 301 8.69 7.26 -16.98
CA SER A 301 7.58 6.82 -16.12
C SER A 301 6.84 8.00 -15.49
N ILE A 302 7.56 9.07 -15.14
CA ILE A 302 6.97 10.32 -14.63
C ILE A 302 6.15 11.02 -15.73
N GLU A 303 6.73 11.18 -16.92
CA GLU A 303 6.07 11.80 -18.07
C GLU A 303 4.80 11.03 -18.48
N ALA A 304 4.86 9.69 -18.46
CA ALA A 304 3.72 8.84 -18.75
C ALA A 304 2.55 9.03 -17.76
N CYS A 305 2.80 9.49 -16.54
CA CYS A 305 1.78 9.77 -15.53
C CYS A 305 1.36 11.25 -15.46
N GLN A 306 2.07 12.14 -16.15
CA GLN A 306 1.78 13.57 -16.10
C GLN A 306 0.37 13.88 -16.64
N GLY A 307 -0.41 14.64 -15.87
CA GLY A 307 -1.78 15.01 -16.23
C GLY A 307 -2.82 13.88 -16.13
N LYS A 308 -2.41 12.62 -15.86
CA LYS A 308 -3.34 11.51 -15.66
C LYS A 308 -3.96 11.58 -14.27
N LYS A 309 -5.30 11.59 -14.21
CA LYS A 309 -6.02 11.41 -12.94
C LYS A 309 -6.06 9.92 -12.58
N ARG A 310 -6.02 9.62 -11.28
CA ARG A 310 -6.29 8.28 -10.76
C ARG A 310 -7.69 7.86 -11.21
N ARG A 311 -7.82 6.65 -11.74
CA ARG A 311 -9.08 6.13 -12.31
C ARG A 311 -10.09 5.79 -11.23
N ILE A 312 -9.60 5.32 -10.10
CA ILE A 312 -10.36 4.94 -8.92
C ILE A 312 -9.75 5.59 -7.68
N SER A 313 -10.61 5.95 -6.74
CA SER A 313 -10.15 6.42 -5.43
C SER A 313 -9.61 5.26 -4.61
N GLN A 314 -8.70 5.53 -3.70
CA GLN A 314 -8.15 4.51 -2.80
C GLN A 314 -9.23 3.89 -1.89
N LYS A 315 -10.26 4.66 -1.51
CA LYS A 315 -11.44 4.11 -0.81
C LYS A 315 -12.22 3.12 -1.67
N GLN A 316 -12.30 3.34 -2.99
CA GLN A 316 -12.95 2.38 -3.88
C GLN A 316 -12.12 1.11 -4.08
N LEU A 317 -10.78 1.21 -3.98
CA LEU A 317 -9.89 0.05 -4.04
C LEU A 317 -10.04 -0.86 -2.83
N THR A 318 -10.08 -0.29 -1.62
CA THR A 318 -10.06 -1.07 -0.37
C THR A 318 -11.44 -1.26 0.25
N HIS A 319 -12.46 -0.63 -0.32
CA HIS A 319 -13.84 -0.58 0.18
C HIS A 319 -14.01 0.03 1.59
N ALA A 320 -12.95 0.56 2.18
CA ALA A 320 -12.96 1.29 3.44
C ALA A 320 -12.10 2.56 3.35
N SER A 321 -12.45 3.57 4.14
CA SER A 321 -11.57 4.71 4.38
C SER A 321 -10.40 4.30 5.27
N CYS A 322 -9.24 4.92 5.09
CA CYS A 322 -8.09 4.67 5.97
C CYS A 322 -8.44 5.01 7.43
N ARG A 323 -9.25 6.04 7.67
CA ARG A 323 -9.75 6.38 9.02
C ARG A 323 -10.49 5.22 9.68
N GLU A 324 -11.39 4.55 8.97
CA GLU A 324 -12.12 3.38 9.50
C GLU A 324 -11.16 2.27 9.91
N VAL A 325 -10.11 2.01 9.11
CA VAL A 325 -9.07 1.03 9.45
C VAL A 325 -8.35 1.42 10.74
N PHE A 326 -7.94 2.69 10.89
CA PHE A 326 -7.30 3.19 12.11
C PHE A 326 -8.21 3.07 13.34
N ILE A 327 -9.51 3.40 13.22
CA ILE A 327 -10.48 3.24 14.31
C ILE A 327 -10.57 1.77 14.76
N ALA A 328 -10.66 0.84 13.80
CA ALA A 328 -10.78 -0.58 14.08
C ALA A 328 -9.53 -1.20 14.76
N HIS A 329 -8.35 -0.58 14.61
CA HIS A 329 -7.13 -1.02 15.30
C HIS A 329 -7.10 -0.64 16.78
N GLY A 330 -7.94 0.31 17.18
CA GLY A 330 -8.10 0.80 18.54
C GLY A 330 -7.93 2.31 18.59
N ASP A 331 -9.03 3.05 18.79
CA ASP A 331 -9.12 4.24 19.66
C ASP A 331 -10.46 4.97 19.37
N ASP A 332 -11.50 4.67 20.16
CA ASP A 332 -12.81 5.38 20.13
C ASP A 332 -12.74 6.77 20.78
N PHE A 333 -11.66 7.12 21.51
CA PHE A 333 -11.64 8.31 22.37
C PHE A 333 -10.85 9.51 21.83
N ALA A 334 -9.98 9.34 20.82
CA ALA A 334 -9.17 10.47 20.31
C ALA A 334 -9.12 10.62 18.77
N ILE A 335 -10.02 9.96 18.02
CA ILE A 335 -10.20 10.14 16.57
C ILE A 335 -11.40 11.07 16.28
N GLU A 336 -11.52 12.15 17.06
CA GLU A 336 -12.51 13.23 16.81
C GLU A 336 -12.09 14.15 15.65
N MET A 337 -10.87 14.03 15.13
CA MET A 337 -10.34 15.00 14.20
C MET A 337 -10.38 14.53 12.75
N SER A 338 -11.19 15.23 11.95
CA SER A 338 -11.19 15.38 10.48
C SER A 338 -10.63 14.21 9.65
N GLY A 339 -11.42 13.67 8.73
CA GLY A 339 -11.03 12.59 7.81
C GLY A 339 -9.73 12.83 7.01
N ASN A 340 -9.22 14.06 6.95
CA ASN A 340 -7.99 14.44 6.26
C ASN A 340 -6.69 14.04 6.99
N LYS A 341 -6.76 13.31 8.11
CA LYS A 341 -5.59 12.90 8.91
C LYS A 341 -5.08 11.49 8.64
N PHE A 342 -5.79 10.70 7.83
CA PHE A 342 -5.45 9.32 7.53
C PHE A 342 -5.56 9.09 6.03
N HIS A 343 -4.49 8.59 5.42
CA HIS A 343 -4.39 8.37 3.99
C HIS A 343 -4.11 6.89 3.72
N TRP A 344 -4.70 6.38 2.65
CA TRP A 344 -4.10 5.23 1.97
C TRP A 344 -2.85 5.76 1.29
N SER A 345 -1.68 5.48 1.86
CA SER A 345 -0.40 5.96 1.35
C SER A 345 0.12 4.99 0.31
N HIS A 346 0.64 5.52 -0.78
CA HIS A 346 1.27 4.70 -1.81
C HIS A 346 2.65 4.24 -1.34
N LEU A 347 3.04 3.00 -1.62
CA LEU A 347 4.43 2.55 -1.45
C LEU A 347 5.29 3.13 -2.57
N ILE A 348 4.81 3.10 -3.81
CA ILE A 348 5.39 3.81 -4.95
C ILE A 348 4.39 4.86 -5.42
N ALA A 349 4.79 6.13 -5.42
CA ALA A 349 3.92 7.23 -5.76
C ALA A 349 3.30 7.07 -7.15
N TYR A 350 2.01 7.36 -7.28
CA TYR A 350 1.31 7.30 -8.57
C TYR A 350 1.95 8.18 -9.65
N PHE A 351 2.48 9.36 -9.27
CA PHE A 351 3.11 10.27 -10.24
C PHE A 351 4.52 9.85 -10.65
N LEU A 352 5.13 8.88 -9.94
CA LEU A 352 6.40 8.27 -10.34
C LEU A 352 6.21 7.08 -11.30
N GLY A 353 4.95 6.67 -11.54
CA GLY A 353 4.62 5.47 -12.30
C GLY A 353 4.12 4.30 -11.44
N GLY A 354 3.94 4.50 -10.13
CA GLY A 354 3.38 3.48 -9.25
C GLY A 354 1.93 3.13 -9.57
N GLU A 355 1.59 1.85 -9.53
CA GLU A 355 0.26 1.36 -9.85
C GLU A 355 -0.80 1.79 -8.82
N GLN A 356 -2.03 2.03 -9.29
CA GLN A 356 -3.18 2.34 -8.44
C GLN A 356 -3.91 1.06 -8.02
N ASN A 357 -3.24 0.20 -7.24
CA ASN A 357 -3.78 -1.10 -6.82
C ASN A 357 -3.65 -1.31 -5.29
N LYS A 358 -4.24 -2.40 -4.77
CA LYS A 358 -4.19 -2.77 -3.34
C LYS A 358 -2.79 -3.20 -2.87
N LYS A 359 -1.96 -3.75 -3.76
CA LYS A 359 -0.59 -4.19 -3.47
C LYS A 359 0.36 -2.99 -3.26
N ASN A 360 0.02 -1.81 -3.76
CA ASN A 360 0.85 -0.61 -3.70
C ASN A 360 0.33 0.44 -2.68
N ILE A 361 -0.55 0.06 -1.75
CA ILE A 361 -1.08 0.99 -0.74
C ILE A 361 -1.06 0.41 0.68
N VAL A 362 -0.79 1.27 1.65
CA VAL A 362 -0.82 0.97 3.08
C VAL A 362 -1.62 2.02 3.85
N PRO A 363 -2.26 1.67 4.98
CA PRO A 363 -2.81 2.68 5.86
C PRO A 363 -1.66 3.49 6.50
N ALA A 364 -1.73 4.81 6.42
CA ALA A 364 -0.81 5.69 7.12
C ALA A 364 -1.52 6.95 7.62
N THR A 365 -0.91 7.64 8.59
CA THR A 365 -1.31 9.01 8.93
C THR A 365 -0.97 9.95 7.76
N ALA A 366 -1.66 11.08 7.69
CA ALA A 366 -1.34 12.14 6.74
C ALA A 366 0.09 12.65 6.93
N ALA A 367 0.56 12.77 8.19
CA ALA A 367 1.91 13.23 8.50
C ALA A 367 2.97 12.30 7.91
N SER A 368 2.83 10.98 8.12
CA SER A 368 3.72 9.98 7.53
C SER A 368 3.68 10.03 6.00
N ASN A 369 2.49 10.09 5.40
CA ASN A 369 2.36 10.18 3.95
C ASN A 369 3.04 11.44 3.38
N TYR A 370 3.01 12.56 4.09
CA TYR A 370 3.74 13.76 3.68
C TYR A 370 5.25 13.64 3.87
N ASN A 371 5.71 12.94 4.92
CA ASN A 371 7.13 12.65 5.06
C ASN A 371 7.64 11.77 3.90
N THR A 372 6.85 10.78 3.46
CA THR A 372 7.18 9.97 2.27
C THR A 372 7.28 10.85 1.02
N LEU A 373 6.26 11.70 0.79
CA LEU A 373 6.26 12.65 -0.32
C LEU A 373 7.52 13.53 -0.33
N GLU A 374 7.85 14.14 0.81
CA GLU A 374 8.93 15.13 0.89
C GLU A 374 10.34 14.52 0.90
N LEU A 375 10.51 13.35 1.52
CA LEU A 375 11.84 12.71 1.62
C LEU A 375 12.14 11.82 0.43
N VAL A 376 11.15 11.08 -0.07
CA VAL A 376 11.35 10.06 -1.09
C VAL A 376 10.85 10.54 -2.44
N GLU A 377 9.55 10.88 -2.53
CA GLU A 377 8.91 11.01 -3.83
C GLU A 377 9.29 12.29 -4.58
N GLU A 378 9.36 13.44 -3.88
CA GLU A 378 9.80 14.72 -4.46
C GLU A 378 11.28 14.67 -4.85
N PHE A 379 12.13 14.06 -4.02
CA PHE A 379 13.56 13.85 -4.32
C PHE A 379 13.75 13.05 -5.61
N VAL A 380 13.11 11.89 -5.72
CA VAL A 380 13.20 11.03 -6.92
C VAL A 380 12.74 11.79 -8.16
N ALA A 381 11.61 12.50 -8.07
CA ALA A 381 11.08 13.25 -9.21
C ALA A 381 11.97 14.44 -9.61
N GLU A 382 12.61 15.11 -8.65
CA GLU A 382 13.54 16.20 -8.93
C GLU A 382 14.79 15.70 -9.64
N LYS A 383 15.49 14.71 -9.06
CA LYS A 383 16.68 14.08 -9.66
C LYS A 383 16.44 13.61 -11.10
N LEU A 384 15.30 12.98 -11.37
CA LEU A 384 14.95 12.47 -12.71
C LEU A 384 14.53 13.58 -13.70
N ARG A 385 13.91 14.67 -13.23
CA ARG A 385 13.52 15.81 -14.09
C ARG A 385 14.71 16.68 -14.46
N ASN A 386 15.66 16.84 -13.55
CA ASN A 386 16.89 17.58 -13.76
C ASN A 386 17.93 16.77 -14.54
N GLU A 387 17.64 15.51 -14.89
CA GLU A 387 18.52 14.61 -15.63
C GLU A 387 19.85 14.30 -14.92
N GLU A 388 19.89 14.47 -13.59
CA GLU A 388 21.04 14.14 -12.74
C GLU A 388 21.30 12.63 -12.71
N CYS A 389 20.26 11.83 -12.99
CA CYS A 389 20.39 10.39 -13.18
C CYS A 389 19.38 9.88 -14.23
N LYS A 390 19.69 8.73 -14.84
CA LYS A 390 18.80 8.07 -15.83
C LYS A 390 17.62 7.35 -15.17
N SER A 391 17.86 6.78 -14.00
CA SER A 391 16.89 5.98 -13.27
C SER A 391 17.27 5.87 -11.80
N ILE A 392 16.27 5.70 -10.94
CA ILE A 392 16.45 5.38 -9.52
C ILE A 392 15.73 4.07 -9.24
N ASP A 393 16.45 3.10 -8.71
CA ASP A 393 15.89 1.84 -8.23
C ASP A 393 15.36 2.06 -6.80
N ILE A 394 14.11 1.70 -6.57
CA ILE A 394 13.36 1.92 -5.33
C ILE A 394 12.87 0.58 -4.81
N VAL A 395 13.22 0.25 -3.57
CA VAL A 395 12.63 -0.87 -2.83
C VAL A 395 11.86 -0.34 -1.64
N ALA A 396 10.53 -0.39 -1.73
CA ALA A 396 9.63 0.04 -0.67
C ALA A 396 9.11 -1.17 0.13
N SER A 397 9.55 -1.31 1.37
CA SER A 397 9.31 -2.48 2.22
C SER A 397 8.45 -2.12 3.45
N PRO A 398 7.18 -2.54 3.51
CA PRO A 398 6.39 -2.43 4.73
C PRO A 398 6.82 -3.51 5.74
N VAL A 399 7.14 -3.09 6.96
CA VAL A 399 7.57 -3.97 8.06
C VAL A 399 6.39 -4.22 9.02
N TRP A 400 6.18 -5.49 9.38
CA TRP A 400 5.07 -5.94 10.21
C TRP A 400 5.61 -6.72 11.40
N THR A 401 5.50 -6.19 12.62
CA THR A 401 5.88 -6.91 13.85
C THR A 401 4.70 -7.62 14.50
N ASN A 402 3.48 -7.08 14.31
CA ASN A 402 2.25 -7.73 14.75
C ASN A 402 1.54 -8.40 13.57
N GLU A 403 1.51 -9.73 13.54
CA GLU A 403 0.82 -10.54 12.52
C GLU A 403 -0.69 -10.31 12.43
N GLU A 404 -1.28 -9.60 13.39
CA GLU A 404 -2.70 -9.25 13.41
C GLU A 404 -3.02 -7.80 12.95
N SER A 405 -2.02 -6.90 12.84
CA SER A 405 -2.21 -5.49 12.44
C SER A 405 -2.30 -5.27 10.93
N LEU A 406 -3.30 -4.57 10.41
CA LEU A 406 -3.35 -4.12 9.00
C LEU A 406 -2.60 -2.80 8.76
N ILE A 407 -2.04 -2.17 9.80
CA ILE A 407 -1.17 -1.00 9.68
C ILE A 407 0.29 -1.43 9.92
N PRO A 408 1.23 -1.11 9.00
CA PRO A 408 2.63 -1.48 9.18
C PRO A 408 3.24 -0.78 10.39
N ASP A 409 4.31 -1.35 10.92
CA ASP A 409 5.09 -0.74 11.99
C ASP A 409 6.01 0.35 11.48
N GLU A 410 6.59 0.12 10.30
CA GLU A 410 7.59 0.95 9.62
C GLU A 410 7.50 0.71 8.10
N LEU A 411 7.87 1.73 7.32
CA LEU A 411 8.10 1.66 5.88
C LEU A 411 9.58 1.95 5.66
N VAL A 412 10.28 1.02 5.01
CA VAL A 412 11.70 1.16 4.69
C VAL A 412 11.84 1.37 3.18
N PHE A 413 12.44 2.48 2.80
CA PHE A 413 12.70 2.84 1.41
C PHE A 413 14.19 2.76 1.16
N ASN A 414 14.63 1.80 0.36
CA ASN A 414 16.00 1.75 -0.14
C ASN A 414 16.02 2.36 -1.54
N LEU A 415 16.83 3.39 -1.74
CA LEU A 415 17.01 4.06 -3.01
C LEU A 415 18.45 3.84 -3.48
N SER A 416 18.62 3.47 -4.74
CA SER A 416 19.95 3.35 -5.35
C SER A 416 19.95 3.92 -6.77
N TRP A 417 20.97 4.71 -7.11
CA TRP A 417 21.11 5.32 -8.43
C TRP A 417 22.57 5.52 -8.82
N LYS A 418 22.76 5.86 -10.10
CA LYS A 418 24.05 6.24 -10.66
C LYS A 418 23.98 7.69 -11.12
N GLU A 419 24.95 8.47 -10.70
CA GLU A 419 25.05 9.90 -10.98
C GLU A 419 26.44 10.21 -11.53
N SER A 420 26.53 11.12 -12.50
CA SER A 420 27.81 11.58 -13.02
C SER A 420 28.27 12.78 -12.20
N ASN A 421 29.50 12.77 -11.69
CA ASN A 421 30.10 13.97 -11.11
C ASN A 421 30.49 14.97 -12.23
N GLU A 422 30.98 16.16 -11.83
CA GLU A 422 31.44 17.21 -12.74
C GLU A 422 32.59 16.77 -13.65
N LEU A 423 33.35 15.76 -13.22
CA LEU A 423 34.46 15.16 -13.96
C LEU A 423 34.01 14.06 -14.95
N GLY A 424 32.72 13.75 -15.00
CA GLY A 424 32.16 12.70 -15.86
C GLY A 424 32.25 11.28 -15.28
N GLU A 425 32.72 11.12 -14.04
CA GLU A 425 32.81 9.82 -13.37
C GLU A 425 31.45 9.40 -12.82
N ILE A 426 31.14 8.11 -12.95
CA ILE A 426 29.87 7.54 -12.50
C ILE A 426 29.99 7.09 -11.05
N LEU A 427 29.32 7.80 -10.16
CA LEU A 427 29.22 7.46 -8.74
C LEU A 427 27.97 6.61 -8.49
N ASN A 428 28.13 5.53 -7.74
CA ASN A 428 27.00 4.78 -7.20
C ASN A 428 26.58 5.44 -5.88
N LYS A 429 25.29 5.74 -5.77
CA LYS A 429 24.69 6.36 -4.58
C LYS A 429 23.62 5.43 -4.04
N GLU A 430 23.55 5.36 -2.72
CA GLU A 430 22.50 4.64 -2.00
C GLU A 430 22.09 5.38 -0.73
N GLU A 431 20.81 5.30 -0.40
CA GLU A 431 20.27 5.77 0.87
C GLU A 431 19.08 4.93 1.30
N THR A 432 18.88 4.85 2.62
CA THR A 432 17.75 4.19 3.26
C THR A 432 16.97 5.19 4.10
N ILE A 433 15.65 5.22 3.92
CA ILE A 433 14.74 6.10 4.65
C ILE A 433 13.71 5.27 5.40
N TYR A 434 13.55 5.55 6.69
CA TYR A 434 12.64 4.85 7.59
C TYR A 434 11.47 5.76 7.98
N ILE A 435 10.24 5.32 7.72
CA ILE A 435 9.03 6.10 7.98
C ILE A 435 8.06 5.26 8.81
N ASN A 436 7.65 5.77 9.98
CA ASN A 436 6.62 5.13 10.78
C ASN A 436 5.21 5.57 10.31
N PRO A 437 4.41 4.68 9.69
CA PRO A 437 3.09 5.02 9.12
C PRO A 437 2.04 5.40 10.17
N ARG A 438 2.29 5.11 11.45
CA ARG A 438 1.39 5.42 12.57
C ARG A 438 1.69 6.75 13.24
N SER A 439 2.85 7.37 12.96
CA SER A 439 3.26 8.62 13.60
C SER A 439 2.50 9.82 13.06
N HIS A 440 2.00 10.69 13.93
CA HIS A 440 1.43 11.99 13.54
C HIS A 440 2.48 13.12 13.47
N THR A 441 3.77 12.80 13.65
CA THR A 441 4.86 13.78 13.64
C THR A 441 5.43 13.95 12.23
N ARG A 442 5.52 15.20 11.77
CA ARG A 442 6.19 15.53 10.51
C ARG A 442 7.69 15.75 10.72
N ILE A 443 8.45 15.69 9.63
CA ILE A 443 9.78 16.29 9.59
C ILE A 443 9.64 17.80 9.42
N THR A 444 10.60 18.56 9.96
CA THR A 444 10.62 20.01 9.80
C THR A 444 11.37 20.41 8.54
N SER A 445 11.28 21.69 8.15
CA SER A 445 12.05 22.22 7.02
C SER A 445 13.56 22.11 7.25
N THR A 446 14.03 22.39 8.47
CA THR A 446 15.45 22.30 8.85
C THR A 446 15.97 20.87 8.81
N MET A 447 15.15 19.89 9.22
CA MET A 447 15.46 18.47 9.07
C MET A 447 15.61 18.08 7.60
N ARG A 448 14.65 18.45 6.75
CA ARG A 448 14.73 18.20 5.29
C ARG A 448 15.99 18.82 4.67
N GLN A 449 16.31 20.06 5.03
CA GLN A 449 17.55 20.72 4.57
C GLN A 449 18.82 19.98 4.99
N SER A 450 18.81 19.31 6.15
CA SER A 450 19.97 18.52 6.60
C SER A 450 20.17 17.28 5.73
N ILE A 451 19.08 16.61 5.33
CA ILE A 451 19.13 15.46 4.42
C ILE A 451 19.58 15.92 3.02
N GLU A 452 19.04 17.05 2.54
CA GLU A 452 19.42 17.60 1.24
C GLU A 452 20.90 18.01 1.18
N LEU A 453 21.41 18.57 2.28
CA LEU A 453 22.83 18.85 2.42
C LEU A 453 23.67 17.57 2.29
N ILE A 454 23.29 16.46 2.94
CA ILE A 454 24.02 15.19 2.82
C ILE A 454 24.01 14.67 1.37
N ARG A 455 22.87 14.78 0.68
CA ARG A 455 22.73 14.31 -0.72
C ARG A 455 23.59 15.09 -1.71
N THR A 456 23.73 16.40 -1.49
CA THR A 456 24.44 17.32 -2.38
C THR A 456 25.90 17.52 -2.00
N PHE A 457 26.30 17.09 -0.80
CA PHE A 457 27.68 17.21 -0.34
C PHE A 457 28.62 16.31 -1.14
N ASP A 458 29.65 16.91 -1.72
CA ASP A 458 30.70 16.24 -2.44
C ASP A 458 32.04 16.40 -1.72
N GLU A 459 32.61 15.27 -1.28
CA GLU A 459 33.89 15.24 -0.55
C GLU A 459 35.05 15.66 -1.44
N SER A 460 34.98 15.47 -2.77
CA SER A 460 36.06 15.91 -3.67
C SER A 460 36.23 17.43 -3.77
N MET A 461 35.25 18.21 -3.29
CA MET A 461 35.37 19.67 -3.18
C MET A 461 36.17 20.13 -1.94
N GLU A 462 36.42 19.24 -0.97
CA GLU A 462 37.17 19.59 0.25
C GLU A 462 38.65 19.88 -0.04
N GLU A 463 39.26 19.15 -0.99
CA GLU A 463 40.68 19.32 -1.33
C GLU A 463 40.98 20.68 -2.00
N PHE A 464 39.99 21.32 -2.61
CA PHE A 464 40.17 22.61 -3.30
C PHE A 464 40.02 23.81 -2.37
N THR A 465 39.29 23.65 -1.26
CA THR A 465 38.93 24.76 -0.37
C THR A 465 39.90 24.91 0.81
N PHE A 466 40.54 23.82 1.26
CA PHE A 466 41.56 23.84 2.33
C PHE A 466 43.01 24.00 1.84
N LYS A 467 43.24 24.09 0.51
CA LYS A 467 44.55 24.40 -0.09
C LYS A 467 44.73 25.88 -0.48
N ARG A 468 43.88 26.79 -0.02
CA ARG A 468 44.01 28.24 -0.26
C ARG A 468 44.34 29.02 1.00
#